data_AF-A0A3A8P2B8-F1
#
_entry.id   AF-A0A3A8P2B8-F1
#
_cell.length_a   1.000
_cell.length_b   1.000
_cell.length_c   1.000
_cell.angle_alpha   90.00
_cell.angle_beta   90.00
_cell.angle_gamma   90.00
#
_symmetry.space_group_name_H-M   'P 1'
#
loop_
_entity.id
_entity.type
_entity.pdbx_description
1 polymer ?
#
loop_
_entity_poly.entity_id
_entity_poly.type
_entity_poly.pdbx_seq_one_letter_code
_entity_poly.pdbx_strand_id
1 'polypeptide(L)'
;MSKSPPVGAASVLPCDVRRDGDRLFDVAMWCLGQDVRCPDGNVLLLHGLVREPRPPGVEGQSAYQGRLADGGRLTLWGFGALCDACGAAVFVPRDGFVPRWVEGPGARASAFRAEDVGVR
;
A
#
# COMPACT_ATOMS: atom_id res chain seq x y z
N MET A 1 19.00 31.90 9.25
CA MET A 1 17.65 31.32 9.44
C MET A 1 17.71 29.86 9.02
N SER A 2 18.02 28.96 9.94
CA SER A 2 18.01 27.52 9.66
C SER A 2 16.57 27.05 9.52
N LYS A 3 16.23 26.54 8.35
CA LYS A 3 14.93 25.94 8.08
C LYS A 3 14.92 24.59 8.80
N SER A 4 14.13 24.47 9.86
CA SER A 4 13.91 23.18 10.53
C SER A 4 13.37 22.16 9.52
N PRO A 5 13.83 20.90 9.56
CA PRO A 5 13.25 19.86 8.71
C PRO A 5 11.76 19.71 9.08
N PRO A 6 10.88 19.35 8.13
CA PRO A 6 9.52 18.99 8.47
C PRO A 6 9.57 17.86 9.49
N VAL A 7 8.78 17.98 10.55
CA VAL A 7 8.56 16.92 11.55
C VAL A 7 7.84 15.78 10.84
N GLY A 8 8.59 14.99 10.07
CA GLY A 8 8.14 13.70 9.58
C GLY A 8 8.03 12.80 10.79
N ALA A 9 6.85 12.19 10.99
CA ALA A 9 6.60 11.28 12.10
C ALA A 9 7.77 10.29 12.22
N ALA A 10 8.50 10.36 13.34
CA ALA A 10 9.58 9.44 13.61
C ALA A 10 9.02 8.02 13.50
N SER A 11 9.66 7.19 12.68
CA SER A 11 9.20 5.82 12.50
C SER A 11 9.24 5.10 13.85
N VAL A 12 8.08 4.57 14.27
CA VAL A 12 7.93 3.81 15.51
C VAL A 12 8.69 2.47 15.46
N LEU A 13 9.05 2.03 14.25
CA LEU A 13 9.74 0.75 14.04
C LEU A 13 11.24 0.85 14.36
N PRO A 14 11.79 -0.16 15.07
CA PRO A 14 13.24 -0.32 15.25
C PRO A 14 14.02 -0.28 13.93
N CYS A 15 15.27 0.20 13.97
CA CYS A 15 16.07 0.43 12.76
C CYS A 15 16.31 -0.82 11.92
N ASP A 16 16.55 -1.96 12.58
CA ASP A 16 16.70 -3.27 11.96
C ASP A 16 15.39 -3.72 11.29
N VAL A 17 14.26 -3.58 11.97
CA VAL A 17 12.93 -3.90 11.42
C VAL A 17 12.64 -3.06 10.17
N ARG A 18 12.96 -1.75 10.19
CA ARG A 18 12.79 -0.91 9.00
C ARG A 18 13.68 -1.34 7.84
N ARG A 19 14.95 -1.62 8.11
CA ARG A 19 15.91 -2.02 7.07
C ARG A 19 15.52 -3.36 6.44
N ASP A 20 15.12 -4.31 7.27
CA ASP A 20 14.75 -5.64 6.79
C ASP A 20 13.38 -5.57 6.08
N GLY A 21 12.45 -4.76 6.61
CA GLY A 21 11.18 -4.45 5.96
C GLY A 21 11.34 -3.78 4.59
N ASP A 22 12.23 -2.79 4.46
CA ASP A 22 12.53 -2.11 3.18
C ASP A 22 12.96 -3.11 2.10
N ARG A 23 13.84 -4.05 2.46
CA ARG A 23 14.30 -5.10 1.54
C ARG A 23 13.22 -6.14 1.22
N LEU A 24 12.56 -6.67 2.25
CA LEU A 24 11.63 -7.78 2.09
C LEU A 24 10.31 -7.34 1.47
N PHE A 25 9.81 -6.16 1.84
CA PHE A 25 8.56 -5.64 1.33
C PHE A 25 8.68 -5.24 -0.14
N ASP A 26 9.78 -4.62 -0.57
CA ASP A 26 10.01 -4.33 -1.99
C ASP A 26 9.99 -5.60 -2.84
N VAL A 27 10.68 -6.66 -2.39
CA VAL A 27 10.68 -7.96 -3.08
C VAL A 27 9.29 -8.57 -3.10
N ALA A 28 8.55 -8.55 -1.99
CA ALA A 28 7.17 -9.06 -1.94
C ALA A 28 6.27 -8.32 -2.93
N MET A 29 6.35 -6.98 -2.97
CA MET A 29 5.58 -6.16 -3.92
C MET A 29 5.99 -6.42 -5.38
N TRP A 30 7.28 -6.69 -5.63
CA TRP A 30 7.74 -7.11 -6.95
C TRP A 30 7.14 -8.46 -7.38
N CYS A 31 7.13 -9.46 -6.50
CA CYS A 31 6.51 -10.77 -6.75
C CYS A 31 5.02 -10.62 -7.08
N LEU A 32 4.27 -9.86 -6.28
CA LEU A 32 2.85 -9.55 -6.56
C LEU A 32 2.67 -8.87 -7.94
N GLY A 33 3.62 -8.03 -8.33
CA GLY A 33 3.63 -7.43 -9.67
C GLY A 33 3.90 -8.43 -10.81
N GLN A 34 4.59 -9.54 -10.55
CA GLN A 34 4.75 -10.65 -11.50
C GLN A 34 3.51 -11.55 -11.54
N ASP A 35 2.89 -11.79 -10.39
CA ASP A 35 1.64 -12.55 -10.24
C ASP A 35 0.50 -11.96 -11.08
N VAL A 36 0.46 -10.63 -11.19
CA VAL A 36 -0.47 -9.90 -12.08
C VAL A 36 -0.23 -10.22 -13.57
N ARG A 37 1.01 -10.53 -13.95
CA ARG A 37 1.47 -10.78 -15.33
C ARG A 37 1.57 -12.27 -15.67
N CYS A 38 1.18 -13.16 -14.76
CA CYS A 38 1.25 -14.59 -14.98
C CYS A 38 0.52 -14.97 -16.28
N PRO A 39 1.14 -15.78 -17.18
CA PRO A 39 0.54 -16.16 -18.46
C PRO A 39 -0.81 -16.88 -18.32
N ASP A 40 -0.98 -17.64 -17.24
CA ASP A 40 -2.20 -18.41 -16.94
C ASP A 40 -3.31 -17.55 -16.30
N GLY A 41 -3.07 -16.25 -16.17
CA GLY A 41 -4.02 -15.28 -15.64
C GLY A 41 -3.54 -14.62 -14.36
N ASN A 42 -4.22 -13.54 -13.98
CA ASN A 42 -3.83 -12.74 -12.83
C ASN A 42 -4.05 -13.52 -11.51
N VAL A 43 -2.94 -13.93 -10.88
CA VAL A 43 -2.96 -14.79 -9.68
C VAL A 43 -3.66 -14.12 -8.50
N LEU A 44 -3.59 -12.79 -8.36
CA LEU A 44 -4.32 -12.07 -7.30
C LEU A 44 -5.84 -12.25 -7.44
N LEU A 45 -6.36 -12.22 -8.66
CA LEU A 45 -7.78 -12.47 -8.92
C LEU A 45 -8.17 -13.91 -8.61
N LEU A 46 -7.29 -14.87 -8.93
CA LEU A 46 -7.50 -16.29 -8.61
C LEU A 46 -7.57 -16.54 -7.09
N HIS A 47 -6.84 -15.74 -6.31
CA HIS A 47 -6.91 -15.75 -4.84
C HIS A 47 -8.06 -14.89 -4.26
N GLY A 48 -8.98 -14.42 -5.10
CA GLY A 48 -10.21 -13.75 -4.65
C GLY A 48 -10.07 -12.25 -4.39
N LEU A 49 -8.95 -11.62 -4.80
CA LEU A 49 -8.88 -10.16 -4.80
C LEU A 49 -9.72 -9.61 -5.95
N VAL A 50 -10.30 -8.44 -5.73
CA VAL A 50 -11.05 -7.69 -6.74
C VAL A 50 -10.16 -6.57 -7.26
N ARG A 51 -10.01 -6.50 -8.59
CA ARG A 51 -9.26 -5.42 -9.23
C ARG A 51 -10.15 -4.20 -9.44
N GLU A 52 -9.72 -3.06 -8.94
CA GLU A 52 -10.26 -1.75 -9.27
C GLU A 52 -9.38 -1.11 -10.36
N PRO A 53 -9.80 -1.12 -11.63
CA PRO A 53 -8.99 -0.61 -12.71
C PRO A 53 -8.81 0.91 -12.58
N ARG A 54 -7.57 1.35 -12.83
CA ARG A 54 -7.31 2.77 -13.09
C ARG A 54 -8.14 3.21 -14.31
N PRO A 55 -8.89 4.33 -14.23
CA PRO A 55 -9.62 4.86 -15.37
C PRO A 55 -8.69 5.25 -16.54
N PRO A 56 -9.16 5.16 -17.80
CA PRO A 56 -8.40 5.66 -18.95
C PRO A 56 -8.02 7.14 -18.79
N GLY A 57 -6.80 7.51 -19.14
CA GLY A 57 -6.31 8.89 -19.06
C GLY A 57 -5.87 9.38 -17.67
N VAL A 58 -6.16 8.62 -16.60
CA VAL A 58 -5.68 8.94 -15.24
C VAL A 58 -4.28 8.37 -15.05
N GLU A 59 -3.33 9.06 -14.43
CA GLU A 59 -2.02 8.47 -14.11
C GLU A 59 -2.07 7.52 -12.91
N GLY A 60 -1.15 6.55 -12.84
CA GLY A 60 -0.98 5.69 -11.67
C GLY A 60 -1.27 4.21 -11.92
N GLN A 61 -1.67 3.50 -10.86
CA GLN A 61 -1.75 2.04 -10.82
C GLN A 61 -3.12 1.56 -10.36
N SER A 62 -3.57 0.42 -10.90
CA SER A 62 -4.84 -0.20 -10.48
C SER A 62 -4.71 -0.81 -9.09
N ALA A 63 -5.80 -0.81 -8.34
CA ALA A 63 -5.85 -1.39 -7.00
C ALA A 63 -6.31 -2.85 -7.05
N TYR A 64 -5.88 -3.65 -6.09
CA TYR A 64 -6.37 -5.01 -5.85
C TYR A 64 -6.82 -5.12 -4.39
N GLN A 65 -8.07 -5.49 -4.17
CA GLN A 65 -8.70 -5.43 -2.85
C GLN A 65 -9.14 -6.81 -2.38
N GLY A 66 -8.87 -7.14 -1.12
CA GLY A 66 -9.31 -8.36 -0.46
C GLY A 66 -9.88 -8.07 0.92
N ARG A 67 -10.77 -8.95 1.41
CA ARG A 67 -11.23 -8.91 2.81
C ARG A 67 -10.29 -9.74 3.68
N LEU A 68 -9.96 -9.21 4.84
CA LEU A 68 -9.25 -9.94 5.89
C LEU A 68 -10.25 -10.72 6.76
N ALA A 69 -9.77 -11.75 7.45
CA ALA A 69 -10.62 -12.67 8.22
C ALA A 69 -11.36 -12.00 9.38
N ASP A 70 -10.79 -10.92 9.93
CA ASP A 70 -11.34 -10.10 11.01
C ASP A 70 -12.33 -9.02 10.53
N GLY A 71 -12.68 -9.03 9.24
CA GLY A 71 -13.55 -8.02 8.63
C GLY A 71 -12.80 -6.77 8.14
N GLY A 72 -11.46 -6.73 8.29
CA GLY A 72 -10.62 -5.71 7.69
C GLY A 72 -10.56 -5.81 6.17
N ARG A 73 -9.84 -4.86 5.55
CA ARG A 73 -9.60 -4.78 4.12
C ARG A 73 -8.13 -4.56 3.83
N LEU A 74 -7.62 -5.33 2.88
CA LEU A 74 -6.33 -5.10 2.27
C LEU A 74 -6.53 -4.50 0.87
N THR A 75 -5.82 -3.42 0.58
CA THR A 75 -5.71 -2.85 -0.76
C THR A 75 -4.24 -2.82 -1.18
N LEU A 76 -3.96 -3.33 -2.37
CA LEU A 76 -2.62 -3.44 -2.94
C LEU A 76 -2.52 -2.63 -4.23
N TRP A 77 -1.40 -1.93 -4.38
CA TRP A 77 -0.94 -1.30 -5.63
C TRP A 77 0.51 -1.69 -5.86
N GLY A 78 1.06 -1.44 -7.04
CA GLY A 78 2.51 -1.61 -7.25
C GLY A 78 3.38 -0.61 -6.45
N PHE A 79 2.78 0.42 -5.83
CA PHE A 79 3.47 1.41 -4.98
C PHE A 79 3.34 1.15 -3.47
N GLY A 80 2.55 0.16 -3.03
CA GLY A 80 2.42 -0.15 -1.61
C GLY A 80 1.14 -0.90 -1.24
N ALA A 81 0.91 -1.04 0.06
CA ALA A 81 -0.24 -1.72 0.63
C ALA A 81 -0.94 -0.84 1.67
N LEU A 82 -2.26 -0.91 1.70
CA LEU A 82 -3.11 -0.27 2.71
C LEU A 82 -3.90 -1.36 3.43
N CYS A 83 -3.79 -1.39 4.75
CA CYS A 83 -4.57 -2.25 5.61
C CYS A 83 -5.53 -1.37 6.43
N ASP A 84 -6.82 -1.64 6.30
CA ASP A 84 -7.89 -1.03 7.13
C ASP A 84 -8.46 -2.12 8.03
N ALA A 85 -8.31 -1.95 9.34
CA ALA A 85 -8.83 -2.87 10.35
C ALA A 85 -9.25 -2.11 11.61
N CYS A 86 -10.35 -2.54 12.23
CA CYS A 86 -10.85 -1.99 13.49
C CYS A 86 -11.04 -0.45 13.50
N GLY A 87 -11.34 0.16 12.35
CA GLY A 87 -11.55 1.61 12.24
C GLY A 87 -10.27 2.43 12.16
N ALA A 88 -9.11 1.79 11.96
CA ALA A 88 -7.85 2.44 11.72
C ALA A 88 -7.20 1.89 10.44
N ALA A 89 -6.49 2.75 9.71
CA ALA A 89 -5.83 2.37 8.47
C ALA A 89 -4.34 2.70 8.50
N VAL A 90 -3.52 1.73 8.07
CA VAL A 90 -2.08 1.87 7.92
C VAL A 90 -1.72 1.69 6.45
N PHE A 91 -1.06 2.69 5.89
CA PHE A 91 -0.43 2.58 4.58
C PHE A 91 1.07 2.26 4.75
N VAL A 92 1.52 1.24 4.03
CA VAL A 92 2.92 0.85 3.92
C VAL A 92 3.38 1.15 2.51
N PRO A 93 4.16 2.23 2.29
CA PRO A 93 4.76 2.50 1.00
C PRO A 93 5.76 1.39 0.66
N ARG A 94 5.81 1.02 -0.62
CA ARG A 94 6.82 0.11 -1.15
C ARG A 94 8.22 0.69 -0.99
N ASP A 95 8.36 1.99 -1.25
CA ASP A 95 9.62 2.71 -1.13
C ASP A 95 9.90 3.08 0.34
N GLY A 96 11.05 2.65 0.86
CA GLY A 96 11.58 3.01 2.17
C GLY A 96 10.94 2.32 3.37
N PHE A 97 9.87 1.54 3.17
CA PHE A 97 9.11 0.84 4.22
C PHE A 97 8.89 1.69 5.48
N VAL A 98 8.17 2.80 5.30
CA VAL A 98 7.79 3.69 6.41
C VAL A 98 6.27 3.63 6.58
N PRO A 99 5.73 2.69 7.39
CA PRO A 99 4.31 2.62 7.67
C PRO A 99 3.80 3.92 8.29
N ARG A 100 2.65 4.38 7.83
CA ARG A 100 2.02 5.63 8.25
C ARG A 100 0.53 5.43 8.46
N TRP A 101 0.00 6.07 9.49
CA TRP A 101 -1.43 6.12 9.74
C TRP A 101 -2.12 6.97 8.67
N VAL A 102 -3.30 6.53 8.25
CA VAL A 102 -4.17 7.26 7.31
C VAL A 102 -5.40 7.75 8.07
N GLU A 103 -5.70 9.04 7.97
CA GLU A 103 -6.87 9.66 8.61
C GLU A 103 -8.11 9.63 7.70
N GLY A 104 -9.28 9.42 8.30
CA GLY A 104 -10.60 9.64 7.67
C GLY A 104 -11.41 8.37 7.39
N PRO A 105 -12.76 8.45 7.39
CA PRO A 105 -13.61 7.35 6.95
C PRO A 105 -13.39 7.12 5.46
N GLY A 106 -12.74 6.00 5.12
CA GLY A 106 -12.38 5.66 3.75
C GLY A 106 -10.97 6.11 3.40
N ALA A 107 -9.97 5.41 3.95
CA ALA A 107 -8.69 5.31 3.27
C ALA A 107 -8.97 4.95 1.81
N ARG A 108 -8.52 5.80 0.88
CA ARG A 108 -9.05 5.79 -0.50
C ARG A 108 -8.61 4.52 -1.21
N ALA A 109 -9.44 3.49 -1.12
CA ALA A 109 -9.25 2.24 -1.84
C ALA A 109 -9.20 2.46 -3.36
N SER A 110 -9.73 3.60 -3.81
CA SER A 110 -9.69 4.14 -5.18
C SER A 110 -8.52 5.08 -5.48
N ALA A 111 -7.52 5.18 -4.59
CA ALA A 111 -6.28 5.90 -4.90
C ALA A 111 -5.57 5.24 -6.09
N PHE A 112 -4.97 6.03 -6.96
CA PHE A 112 -4.17 5.50 -8.08
C PHE A 112 -2.69 5.89 -7.96
N ARG A 113 -2.36 6.83 -7.07
CA ARG A 113 -1.00 7.27 -6.74
C ARG A 113 -0.78 7.23 -5.23
N ALA A 114 0.47 7.15 -4.78
CA ALA A 114 0.79 7.02 -3.37
C ALA A 114 0.39 8.27 -2.56
N GLU A 115 0.55 9.46 -3.16
CA GLU A 115 0.14 10.74 -2.60
C GLU A 115 -1.38 10.85 -2.37
N ASP A 116 -2.19 10.07 -3.09
CA ASP A 116 -3.64 10.10 -2.98
C ASP A 116 -4.16 9.27 -1.79
N VAL A 117 -3.30 8.47 -1.13
CA VAL A 117 -3.69 7.58 -0.03
C VAL A 117 -3.99 8.35 1.27
N GLY A 118 -3.78 9.67 1.32
CA GLY A 118 -4.17 10.51 2.46
C GLY A 118 -3.19 10.41 3.64
N VAL A 119 -1.92 10.21 3.32
CA VAL A 119 -0.86 9.89 4.28
C VAL A 119 -0.30 11.16 4.91
N ARG A 120 -0.14 11.20 6.24
CA ARG A 120 0.67 12.22 6.94
C ARG A 120 2.13 11.79 7.11
#